data_AF-A0A0D2P5B0-F1
#
_entry.id   AF-A0A0D2P5B0-F1
#
_cell.length_a   1.000
_cell.length_b   1.000
_cell.length_c   1.000
_cell.angle_alpha   90.00
_cell.angle_beta   90.00
_cell.angle_gamma   90.00
#
_symmetry.space_group_name_H-M   'P 1'
#
loop_
_entity.id
_entity.type
_entity.pdbx_description
1 polymer ?
#
loop_
_entity_poly.entity_id
_entity_poly.type
_entity_poly.pdbx_seq_one_letter_code
_entity_poly.pdbx_strand_id
1 'polypeptide(L)'
;MFLYSKPERVQNCAGTVGLAYNNVVQIIVKTDGYTVTPPLENIVDCVMSRYPQHPLSIEIYDWKIGRISLDSGCIDQRILMTLAAYLEFFYTVVHRWQHVRFDGPLISIIAPMTKKFPSAGPTMLEGVAVKHTDSVRNVDVLRKFMSALWSGKSWAFSQFFIENYTVFDKQIFRDLPYARLTQLEVQSTVTAALVHEILAEAFGMVKCTISDVTGPCPSERRLCAHTPNLEYLNLEIDTMDFDKSKRTGAVFSVLNKLVAPALTELRLGYEDAWNSQVFNEFCARSAFQLEVLHLVKMAMKPRHLAHTLSMNPTVHELVVEGQIKGTRRDQNDILFTEELLAQLLVSPQGNHLSPDLDSLTVNICTVQAQNGAFRRMVRDRFRNSNLRQVKIIGAQYLSEKDHTALVELASYRMSVWLDSTRVVDPRWHW
;
A
#
# COMPACT_ATOMS: atom_id res chain seq x y z
N MET A 1 -5.54 1.30 1.57
CA MET A 1 -5.31 0.06 2.34
C MET A 1 -6.32 -0.99 1.86
N PHE A 2 -6.03 -1.69 0.76
CA PHE A 2 -6.71 -2.95 0.48
C PHE A 2 -6.15 -3.94 1.48
N LEU A 3 -6.94 -4.21 2.52
CA LEU A 3 -6.86 -5.48 3.19
C LEU A 3 -6.90 -6.53 2.07
N TYR A 4 -5.80 -7.26 1.85
CA TYR A 4 -5.97 -8.70 1.88
C TYR A 4 -6.78 -8.91 3.15
N SER A 5 -8.08 -9.15 3.03
CA SER A 5 -8.81 -9.79 4.10
C SER A 5 -7.88 -10.90 4.51
N LYS A 6 -7.31 -10.80 5.73
CA LYS A 6 -6.71 -11.96 6.37
C LYS A 6 -7.75 -13.03 6.11
N PRO A 7 -7.42 -14.13 5.38
CA PRO A 7 -8.36 -15.22 5.30
C PRO A 7 -8.80 -15.44 6.74
N GLU A 8 -10.10 -15.39 6.99
CA GLU A 8 -10.65 -15.82 8.27
C GLU A 8 -9.88 -17.07 8.63
N ARG A 9 -9.42 -17.18 9.89
CA ARG A 9 -8.69 -18.36 10.36
C ARG A 9 -9.58 -19.59 10.16
N VAL A 10 -9.60 -20.13 8.95
CA VAL A 10 -10.10 -21.45 8.62
C VAL A 10 -9.05 -22.37 9.24
N GLN A 11 -9.51 -23.21 10.15
CA GLN A 11 -8.67 -24.12 10.91
C GLN A 11 -7.62 -24.78 10.02
N ASN A 12 -6.35 -24.55 10.38
CA ASN A 12 -5.21 -25.30 9.89
C ASN A 12 -5.41 -26.78 10.24
N CYS A 13 -6.01 -27.52 9.32
CA CYS A 13 -5.84 -28.97 9.27
C CYS A 13 -4.61 -29.23 8.39
N ALA A 14 -3.69 -30.04 8.89
CA ALA A 14 -2.42 -30.40 8.27
C ALA A 14 -2.47 -30.52 6.73
N GLY A 15 -1.62 -29.77 6.02
CA GLY A 15 -1.26 -30.06 4.62
C GLY A 15 -2.32 -29.76 3.55
N THR A 16 -3.10 -28.68 3.69
CA THR A 16 -4.14 -28.35 2.68
C THR A 16 -3.52 -27.98 1.33
N VAL A 17 -3.69 -28.87 0.34
CA VAL A 17 -3.51 -28.56 -1.09
C VAL A 17 -4.85 -28.13 -1.65
N GLY A 18 -4.93 -26.87 -2.13
CA GLY A 18 -5.99 -26.41 -3.01
C GLY A 18 -7.36 -26.24 -2.37
N LEU A 19 -7.62 -25.08 -1.76
CA LEU A 19 -8.99 -24.57 -1.69
C LEU A 19 -9.26 -23.81 -2.98
N ALA A 20 -10.32 -24.18 -3.69
CA ALA A 20 -10.85 -23.38 -4.79
C ALA A 20 -11.58 -22.17 -4.16
N TYR A 21 -10.87 -21.06 -3.99
CA TYR A 21 -11.49 -19.81 -3.58
C TYR A 21 -11.79 -19.01 -4.84
N ASN A 22 -13.06 -18.64 -5.05
CA ASN A 22 -13.51 -17.95 -6.27
C ASN A 22 -13.10 -18.66 -7.57
N ASN A 23 -13.17 -19.99 -7.61
CA ASN A 23 -12.76 -20.84 -8.74
C ASN A 23 -11.25 -20.83 -9.07
N VAL A 24 -10.40 -20.32 -8.18
CA VAL A 24 -8.93 -20.35 -8.33
C VAL A 24 -8.33 -21.32 -7.32
N VAL A 25 -7.47 -22.24 -7.77
CA VAL A 25 -6.75 -23.17 -6.88
C VAL A 25 -5.53 -22.48 -6.32
N GLN A 26 -5.51 -22.26 -5.01
CA GLN A 26 -4.36 -21.68 -4.32
C GLN A 26 -3.34 -22.76 -3.92
N ILE A 27 -2.08 -22.56 -4.32
CA ILE A 27 -0.97 -23.44 -4.03
C ILE A 27 0.13 -22.62 -3.36
N ILE A 28 0.46 -23.01 -2.14
CA ILE A 28 1.51 -22.36 -1.35
C ILE A 28 2.58 -23.40 -1.05
N VAL A 29 3.77 -23.20 -1.60
CA VAL A 29 4.94 -24.04 -1.38
C VAL A 29 5.85 -23.38 -0.35
N LYS A 30 6.13 -24.08 0.74
CA LYS A 30 6.95 -23.62 1.87
C LYS A 30 8.03 -24.62 2.21
N THR A 31 9.08 -24.16 2.91
CA THR A 31 10.04 -25.04 3.59
C THR A 31 10.34 -24.55 4.98
N ASP A 32 10.72 -25.47 5.85
CA ASP A 32 11.36 -25.22 7.14
C ASP A 32 12.90 -25.31 7.07
N GLY A 33 13.46 -25.50 5.87
CA GLY A 33 14.89 -25.74 5.63
C GLY A 33 15.26 -27.21 5.51
N TYR A 34 14.36 -28.13 5.89
CA TYR A 34 14.58 -29.58 5.88
C TYR A 34 13.58 -30.34 5.02
N THR A 35 12.37 -29.81 4.86
CA THR A 35 11.30 -30.41 4.07
C THR A 35 10.56 -29.36 3.26
N VAL A 36 10.05 -29.74 2.08
CA VAL A 36 9.19 -28.87 1.27
C VAL A 36 7.74 -29.34 1.44
N THR A 37 6.84 -28.43 1.80
CA THR A 37 5.43 -28.73 2.03
C THR A 37 4.54 -27.81 1.19
N PRO A 38 3.39 -28.32 0.69
CA PRO A 38 2.95 -29.73 0.73
C PRO A 38 3.73 -30.60 -0.28
N PRO A 39 3.85 -31.93 -0.10
CA PRO A 39 4.57 -32.82 -1.02
C PRO A 39 4.14 -32.70 -2.49
N LEU A 40 5.09 -32.86 -3.42
CA LEU A 40 4.87 -32.64 -4.86
C LEU A 40 3.76 -33.54 -5.41
N GLU A 41 3.74 -34.80 -5.01
CA GLU A 41 2.71 -35.78 -5.41
C GLU A 41 1.29 -35.32 -5.08
N ASN A 42 1.10 -34.67 -3.93
CA ASN A 42 -0.20 -34.13 -3.53
C ASN A 42 -0.59 -32.93 -4.39
N ILE A 43 0.38 -32.09 -4.76
CA ILE A 43 0.16 -30.96 -5.68
C ILE A 43 -0.21 -31.49 -7.07
N VAL A 44 0.52 -32.48 -7.57
CA VAL A 44 0.25 -33.11 -8.88
C VAL A 44 -1.16 -33.70 -8.91
N ASP A 45 -1.55 -34.50 -7.92
CA ASP A 45 -2.91 -35.07 -7.84
C ASP A 45 -3.98 -33.95 -7.80
N CYS A 46 -3.76 -32.91 -7.01
CA CYS A 46 -4.70 -31.81 -6.90
C CYS A 46 -4.84 -31.05 -8.23
N VAL A 47 -3.73 -30.68 -8.87
CA VAL A 47 -3.72 -29.84 -10.08
C VAL A 47 -4.13 -30.61 -11.33
N MET A 48 -3.74 -31.88 -11.44
CA MET A 48 -3.94 -32.69 -12.64
C MET A 48 -5.20 -33.55 -12.56
N SER A 49 -5.53 -34.11 -11.39
CA SER A 49 -6.69 -35.01 -11.23
C SER A 49 -7.92 -34.25 -10.75
N ARG A 50 -7.80 -33.49 -9.66
CA ARG A 50 -8.96 -32.88 -8.98
C ARG A 50 -9.43 -31.60 -9.66
N TYR A 51 -8.49 -30.77 -10.11
CA TYR A 51 -8.78 -29.46 -10.69
C TYR A 51 -8.06 -29.24 -12.03
N PRO A 52 -8.23 -30.11 -13.05
CA PRO A 52 -7.44 -30.07 -14.29
C PRO A 52 -7.55 -28.78 -15.12
N GLN A 53 -8.65 -28.03 -14.95
CA GLN A 53 -8.96 -26.84 -15.77
C GLN A 53 -9.02 -25.53 -14.98
N HIS A 54 -8.79 -25.56 -13.67
CA HIS A 54 -8.95 -24.36 -12.85
C HIS A 54 -7.72 -23.44 -12.96
N PRO A 55 -7.90 -22.11 -12.96
CA PRO A 55 -6.80 -21.17 -12.77
C PRO A 55 -6.02 -21.45 -11.48
N LEU A 56 -4.73 -21.09 -11.49
CA LEU A 56 -3.80 -21.35 -10.40
C LEU A 56 -3.27 -20.04 -9.82
N SER A 57 -3.29 -19.94 -8.50
CA SER A 57 -2.54 -18.96 -7.73
C SER A 57 -1.37 -19.65 -7.03
N ILE A 58 -0.14 -19.34 -7.43
CA ILE A 58 1.06 -20.06 -6.98
C ILE A 58 1.94 -19.15 -6.14
N GLU A 59 2.26 -19.59 -4.93
CA GLU A 59 3.18 -18.92 -4.02
C GLU A 59 4.40 -19.81 -3.75
N ILE A 60 5.59 -19.34 -4.10
CA ILE A 60 6.87 -19.95 -3.73
C ILE A 60 7.65 -18.88 -2.95
N TYR A 61 7.39 -18.77 -1.64
CA TYR A 61 7.77 -17.60 -0.82
C TYR A 61 8.13 -17.96 0.63
N ASP A 62 8.64 -16.97 1.39
CA ASP A 62 8.96 -17.04 2.84
C ASP A 62 9.96 -18.12 3.23
N TRP A 63 11.11 -18.14 2.55
CA TRP A 63 12.20 -19.09 2.82
C TRP A 63 13.14 -18.62 3.94
N LYS A 64 13.01 -17.35 4.36
CA LYS A 64 13.68 -16.79 5.54
C LYS A 64 12.86 -17.05 6.83
N ILE A 65 12.57 -18.31 7.14
CA ILE A 65 12.00 -18.67 8.46
C ILE A 65 13.18 -18.97 9.41
N GLY A 66 13.62 -17.96 10.18
CA GLY A 66 14.68 -18.10 11.19
C GLY A 66 16.09 -17.70 10.74
N ARG A 67 17.12 -18.13 11.50
CA ARG A 67 18.56 -17.77 11.32
C ARG A 67 19.20 -18.26 10.01
N ILE A 68 18.46 -18.93 9.14
CA ILE A 68 18.97 -19.45 7.86
C ILE A 68 18.82 -18.34 6.81
N SER A 69 19.88 -17.58 6.60
CA SER A 69 19.95 -16.66 5.46
C SER A 69 20.34 -17.44 4.20
N LEU A 70 19.69 -17.16 3.07
CA LEU A 70 20.17 -17.60 1.75
C LEU A 70 21.64 -17.18 1.51
N ASP A 71 22.11 -16.13 2.19
CA ASP A 71 23.48 -15.67 2.09
C ASP A 71 24.53 -16.61 2.70
N SER A 72 24.13 -17.47 3.64
CA SER A 72 25.07 -18.38 4.32
C SER A 72 25.34 -19.67 3.53
N GLY A 73 24.74 -19.85 2.34
CA GLY A 73 24.95 -21.05 1.53
C GLY A 73 24.40 -22.34 2.17
N CYS A 74 23.47 -22.23 3.12
CA CYS A 74 23.04 -23.33 3.98
C CYS A 74 21.74 -24.03 3.54
N ILE A 75 21.17 -23.75 2.37
CA ILE A 75 20.02 -24.54 1.90
C ILE A 75 20.54 -25.86 1.33
N ASP A 76 20.07 -26.96 1.90
CA ASP A 76 20.41 -28.30 1.43
C ASP A 76 20.10 -28.43 -0.07
N GLN A 77 21.07 -28.92 -0.85
CA GLN A 77 20.93 -29.15 -2.28
C GLN A 77 19.72 -30.03 -2.62
N ARG A 78 19.34 -30.97 -1.75
CA ARG A 78 18.13 -31.81 -1.90
C ARG A 78 16.87 -30.97 -1.88
N ILE A 79 16.81 -29.94 -1.04
CA ILE A 79 15.68 -29.01 -0.97
C ILE A 79 15.62 -28.17 -2.25
N LEU A 80 16.76 -27.64 -2.71
CA LEU A 80 16.81 -26.91 -3.96
C LEU A 80 16.38 -27.77 -5.17
N MET A 81 16.83 -29.02 -5.24
CA MET A 81 16.39 -29.98 -6.27
C MET A 81 14.89 -30.27 -6.18
N THR A 82 14.37 -30.40 -4.96
CA THR A 82 12.94 -30.58 -4.74
C THR A 82 12.18 -29.37 -5.26
N LEU A 83 12.57 -28.14 -4.92
CA LEU A 83 11.91 -26.92 -5.38
C LEU A 83 12.01 -26.72 -6.90
N ALA A 84 13.15 -27.06 -7.49
CA ALA A 84 13.30 -27.08 -8.94
C ALA A 84 12.29 -28.04 -9.59
N ALA A 85 12.03 -29.21 -8.99
CA ALA A 85 11.02 -30.13 -9.48
C ALA A 85 9.58 -29.57 -9.36
N TYR A 86 9.28 -28.78 -8.31
CA TYR A 86 7.98 -28.08 -8.21
C TYR A 86 7.85 -27.04 -9.32
N LEU A 87 8.90 -26.22 -9.53
CA LEU A 87 8.89 -25.20 -10.57
C LEU A 87 8.76 -25.83 -11.97
N GLU A 88 9.48 -26.92 -12.22
CA GLU A 88 9.37 -27.70 -13.48
C GLU A 88 7.96 -28.27 -13.66
N PHE A 89 7.33 -28.79 -12.61
CA PHE A 89 5.93 -29.20 -12.66
C PHE A 89 5.01 -28.01 -12.97
N PHE A 90 5.15 -26.89 -12.27
CA PHE A 90 4.29 -25.73 -12.51
C PHE A 90 4.42 -25.18 -13.93
N TYR A 91 5.59 -25.28 -14.56
CA TYR A 91 5.76 -24.92 -15.97
C TYR A 91 4.92 -25.78 -16.91
N THR A 92 4.60 -27.04 -16.56
CA THR A 92 3.69 -27.88 -17.37
C THR A 92 2.26 -27.35 -17.41
N VAL A 93 1.88 -26.54 -16.42
CA VAL A 93 0.56 -25.92 -16.27
C VAL A 93 0.63 -24.39 -16.34
N VAL A 94 1.68 -23.83 -16.97
CA VAL A 94 1.93 -22.37 -17.02
C VAL A 94 0.77 -21.56 -17.62
N HIS A 95 0.05 -22.13 -18.58
CA HIS A 95 -1.11 -21.50 -19.21
C HIS A 95 -2.25 -21.20 -18.22
N ARG A 96 -2.29 -21.88 -17.07
CA ARG A 96 -3.30 -21.72 -16.01
C ARG A 96 -2.88 -20.73 -14.92
N TRP A 97 -1.66 -20.21 -14.95
CA TRP A 97 -1.20 -19.29 -13.91
C TRP A 97 -1.96 -17.97 -14.01
N GLN A 98 -2.66 -17.61 -12.93
CA GLN A 98 -3.41 -16.37 -12.81
C GLN A 98 -2.71 -15.39 -11.88
N HIS A 99 -2.28 -15.85 -10.71
CA HIS A 99 -1.47 -15.06 -9.80
C HIS A 99 -0.23 -15.84 -9.40
N VAL A 100 0.92 -15.18 -9.42
CA VAL A 100 2.17 -15.81 -8.98
C VAL A 100 2.96 -14.90 -8.06
N ARG A 101 3.59 -15.50 -7.06
CA ARG A 101 4.40 -14.80 -6.08
C ARG A 101 5.67 -15.57 -5.77
N PHE A 102 6.79 -14.87 -5.89
CA PHE A 102 8.11 -15.48 -5.84
C PHE A 102 9.06 -14.76 -4.89
N ASP A 103 9.94 -15.53 -4.27
CA ASP A 103 11.16 -15.02 -3.65
C ASP A 103 12.27 -14.90 -4.72
N GLY A 104 12.72 -13.67 -5.01
CA GLY A 104 13.67 -13.39 -6.08
C GLY A 104 14.98 -14.18 -5.96
N PRO A 105 15.64 -14.18 -4.78
CA PRO A 105 16.86 -14.96 -4.54
C PRO A 105 16.66 -16.44 -4.78
N LEU A 106 15.56 -17.02 -4.29
CA LEU A 106 15.27 -18.43 -4.53
C LEU A 106 15.09 -18.73 -6.02
N ILE A 107 14.28 -17.95 -6.73
CA ILE A 107 14.05 -18.13 -8.17
C ILE A 107 15.36 -18.04 -8.94
N SER A 108 16.25 -17.13 -8.54
CA SER A 108 17.58 -16.98 -9.16
C SER A 108 18.47 -18.21 -9.00
N ILE A 109 18.20 -19.06 -8.01
CA ILE A 109 18.90 -20.32 -7.77
C ILE A 109 18.18 -21.48 -8.47
N ILE A 110 16.87 -21.61 -8.31
CA ILE A 110 16.13 -22.81 -8.77
C ILE A 110 15.75 -22.76 -10.24
N ALA A 111 15.53 -21.58 -10.83
CA ALA A 111 15.15 -21.48 -12.25
C ALA A 111 16.22 -22.06 -13.19
N PRO A 112 17.53 -21.80 -13.01
CA PRO A 112 18.59 -22.45 -13.79
C PRO A 112 18.69 -23.97 -13.61
N MET A 113 18.18 -24.52 -12.50
CA MET A 113 18.18 -25.95 -12.22
C MET A 113 17.06 -26.69 -12.96
N THR A 114 16.07 -25.96 -13.49
CA THR A 114 14.99 -26.55 -14.29
C THR A 114 15.45 -26.80 -15.72
N LYS A 115 15.03 -27.94 -16.30
CA LYS A 115 15.43 -28.32 -17.66
C LYS A 115 14.74 -27.53 -18.76
N LYS A 116 13.61 -26.89 -18.45
CA LYS A 116 12.75 -26.21 -19.41
C LYS A 116 12.18 -24.96 -18.79
N PHE A 117 12.57 -23.79 -19.29
CA PHE A 117 11.69 -22.64 -19.20
C PHE A 117 10.65 -22.77 -20.33
N PRO A 118 9.35 -22.62 -20.06
CA PRO A 118 8.33 -22.76 -21.10
C PRO A 118 8.54 -21.70 -22.19
N SER A 119 8.50 -22.14 -23.46
CA SER A 119 8.67 -21.24 -24.61
C SER A 119 7.52 -20.25 -24.79
N ALA A 120 6.38 -20.53 -24.15
CA ALA A 120 5.24 -19.64 -24.07
C ALA A 120 4.96 -19.31 -22.59
N GLY A 121 4.89 -18.03 -22.25
CA GLY A 121 4.51 -17.58 -20.92
C GLY A 121 3.05 -17.85 -20.58
N PRO A 122 2.62 -17.51 -19.35
CA PRO A 122 1.25 -17.74 -18.88
C PRO A 122 0.21 -16.90 -19.63
N THR A 123 -0.88 -17.55 -20.04
CA THR A 123 -1.97 -16.93 -20.82
C THR A 123 -3.09 -16.35 -19.97
N MET A 124 -3.23 -16.80 -18.71
CA MET A 124 -4.24 -16.32 -17.75
C MET A 124 -3.67 -15.34 -16.72
N LEU A 125 -2.41 -14.92 -16.87
CA LEU A 125 -1.71 -14.14 -15.84
C LEU A 125 -2.40 -12.79 -15.62
N GLU A 126 -2.81 -12.52 -14.39
CA GLU A 126 -3.41 -11.28 -13.92
C GLU A 126 -2.47 -10.51 -13.01
N GLY A 127 -1.75 -11.21 -12.12
CA GLY A 127 -0.89 -10.57 -11.12
C GLY A 127 0.42 -11.28 -10.85
N VAL A 128 1.47 -10.49 -10.62
CA VAL A 128 2.80 -10.99 -10.20
C VAL A 128 3.28 -10.25 -8.97
N ALA A 129 3.80 -10.98 -7.99
CA ALA A 129 4.47 -10.44 -6.83
C ALA A 129 5.90 -10.97 -6.71
N VAL A 130 6.88 -10.12 -6.37
CA VAL A 130 8.27 -10.56 -6.13
C VAL A 130 8.80 -9.97 -4.83
N LYS A 131 9.43 -10.82 -4.02
CA LYS A 131 10.08 -10.45 -2.75
C LYS A 131 11.61 -10.42 -2.87
N HIS A 132 12.26 -9.62 -2.02
CA HIS A 132 13.70 -9.70 -1.72
C HIS A 132 14.63 -9.58 -2.93
N THR A 133 14.25 -8.80 -3.95
CA THR A 133 15.00 -8.70 -5.20
C THR A 133 16.40 -8.08 -5.04
N ASP A 134 16.73 -7.53 -3.88
CA ASP A 134 18.02 -6.95 -3.51
C ASP A 134 19.06 -8.00 -3.13
N SER A 135 18.58 -9.12 -2.61
CA SER A 135 19.42 -10.25 -2.21
C SER A 135 19.74 -11.16 -3.42
N VAL A 136 19.36 -10.75 -4.64
CA VAL A 136 19.55 -11.53 -5.86
C VAL A 136 20.97 -11.37 -6.38
N ARG A 137 21.77 -12.42 -6.24
CA ARG A 137 23.15 -12.43 -6.75
C ARG A 137 23.24 -12.45 -8.27
N ASN A 138 22.29 -13.09 -8.95
CA ASN A 138 22.26 -13.21 -10.40
C ASN A 138 21.01 -12.54 -10.98
N VAL A 139 21.11 -11.23 -11.15
CA VAL A 139 20.01 -10.38 -11.65
C VAL A 139 19.58 -10.80 -13.06
N ASP A 140 20.48 -11.28 -13.90
CA ASP A 140 20.15 -11.72 -15.26
C ASP A 140 19.23 -12.94 -15.28
N VAL A 141 19.38 -13.87 -14.33
CA VAL A 141 18.48 -15.03 -14.22
C VAL A 141 17.08 -14.56 -13.85
N LEU A 142 16.96 -13.70 -12.82
CA LEU A 142 15.66 -13.17 -12.43
C LEU A 142 15.03 -12.36 -13.57
N ARG A 143 15.79 -11.47 -14.21
CA ARG A 143 15.32 -10.68 -15.35
C ARG A 143 14.80 -11.54 -16.49
N LYS A 144 15.53 -12.60 -16.88
CA LYS A 144 15.08 -13.55 -17.91
C LYS A 144 13.82 -14.28 -17.49
N PHE A 145 13.75 -14.72 -16.24
CA PHE A 145 12.56 -15.36 -15.67
C PHE A 145 11.34 -14.44 -15.76
N MET A 146 11.46 -13.19 -15.28
CA MET A 146 10.39 -12.20 -15.33
C MET A 146 9.98 -11.88 -16.77
N SER A 147 10.95 -11.60 -17.65
CA SER A 147 10.72 -11.33 -19.09
C SER A 147 9.89 -12.44 -19.74
N ALA A 148 10.16 -13.68 -19.37
CA ALA A 148 9.47 -14.81 -19.93
C ALA A 148 8.05 -15.02 -19.34
N LEU A 149 7.73 -14.53 -18.13
CA LEU A 149 6.35 -14.40 -17.66
C LEU A 149 5.54 -13.44 -18.55
N TRP A 150 6.15 -12.37 -19.05
CA TRP A 150 5.49 -11.37 -19.89
C TRP A 150 5.26 -11.87 -21.32
N SER A 151 6.06 -12.84 -21.78
CA SER A 151 6.01 -13.39 -23.13
C SER A 151 4.67 -14.05 -23.49
N GLY A 152 3.89 -14.50 -22.49
CA GLY A 152 2.58 -15.12 -22.66
C GLY A 152 1.51 -14.20 -23.25
N LYS A 153 1.80 -12.89 -23.33
CA LYS A 153 0.91 -11.84 -23.84
C LYS A 153 -0.47 -11.83 -23.18
N SER A 154 -0.62 -12.31 -21.93
CA SER A 154 -1.89 -12.24 -21.19
C SER A 154 -2.48 -10.83 -21.26
N TRP A 155 -3.72 -10.74 -21.74
CA TRP A 155 -4.48 -9.49 -21.81
C TRP A 155 -5.06 -9.12 -20.44
N ALA A 156 -5.14 -10.09 -19.53
CA ALA A 156 -5.64 -9.90 -18.17
C ALA A 156 -4.56 -9.35 -17.21
N PHE A 157 -3.29 -9.36 -17.62
CA PHE A 157 -2.19 -8.91 -16.77
C PHE A 157 -2.35 -7.44 -16.44
N SER A 158 -2.48 -7.14 -15.14
CA SER A 158 -2.86 -5.81 -14.67
C SER A 158 -2.25 -5.46 -13.32
N GLN A 159 -1.71 -6.42 -12.57
CA GLN A 159 -1.22 -6.19 -11.21
C GLN A 159 0.25 -6.56 -11.04
N PHE A 160 1.02 -5.68 -10.41
CA PHE A 160 2.40 -5.95 -10.08
C PHE A 160 2.77 -5.46 -8.67
N PHE A 161 3.40 -6.34 -7.89
CA PHE A 161 3.76 -6.08 -6.50
C PHE A 161 5.24 -6.38 -6.27
N ILE A 162 5.96 -5.44 -5.65
CA ILE A 162 7.31 -5.64 -5.16
C ILE A 162 7.31 -5.44 -3.66
N GLU A 163 7.87 -6.41 -2.96
CA GLU A 163 7.89 -6.44 -1.51
C GLU A 163 9.31 -6.59 -0.98
N ASN A 164 9.62 -5.88 0.12
CA ASN A 164 10.88 -5.98 0.83
C ASN A 164 12.11 -5.84 -0.09
N TYR A 165 12.18 -4.78 -0.89
CA TYR A 165 13.30 -4.53 -1.79
C TYR A 165 14.04 -3.26 -1.38
N THR A 166 15.37 -3.28 -1.25
CA THR A 166 16.10 -2.07 -0.81
C THR A 166 16.06 -0.93 -1.83
N VAL A 167 16.21 -1.20 -3.13
CA VAL A 167 16.20 -0.15 -4.16
C VAL A 167 15.57 -0.68 -5.44
N PHE A 168 14.52 -0.05 -5.93
CA PHE A 168 13.88 -0.43 -7.18
C PHE A 168 14.82 -0.28 -8.38
N ASP A 169 15.14 -1.39 -9.04
CA ASP A 169 15.92 -1.40 -10.28
C ASP A 169 15.04 -1.68 -11.51
N LYS A 170 14.87 -0.65 -12.34
CA LYS A 170 14.15 -0.75 -13.63
C LYS A 170 14.82 -1.76 -14.58
N GLN A 171 16.10 -2.08 -14.42
CA GLN A 171 16.77 -3.06 -15.30
C GLN A 171 16.21 -4.47 -15.11
N ILE A 172 15.84 -4.85 -13.88
CA ILE A 172 15.22 -6.16 -13.58
C ILE A 172 13.85 -6.26 -14.26
N PHE A 173 13.11 -5.16 -14.25
CA PHE A 173 11.73 -5.07 -14.72
C PHE A 173 11.60 -4.31 -16.05
N ARG A 174 12.68 -4.26 -16.85
CA ARG A 174 12.73 -3.46 -18.08
C ARG A 174 11.65 -3.85 -19.09
N ASP A 175 11.34 -5.15 -19.15
CA ASP A 175 10.36 -5.71 -20.07
C ASP A 175 8.95 -5.77 -19.47
N LEU A 176 8.73 -5.18 -18.28
CA LEU A 176 7.41 -5.13 -17.66
C LEU A 176 6.45 -4.33 -18.56
N PRO A 177 5.27 -4.87 -18.92
CA PRO A 177 4.35 -4.17 -19.79
C PRO A 177 3.57 -3.10 -18.99
N TYR A 178 4.24 -2.00 -18.61
CA TYR A 178 3.70 -0.91 -17.80
C TYR A 178 2.36 -0.38 -18.31
N ALA A 179 2.21 -0.28 -19.63
CA ALA A 179 0.98 0.11 -20.32
C ALA A 179 -0.28 -0.72 -19.96
N ARG A 180 -0.10 -1.96 -19.47
CA ARG A 180 -1.19 -2.86 -19.08
C ARG A 180 -1.51 -2.82 -17.58
N LEU A 181 -0.64 -2.21 -16.78
CA LEU A 181 -0.82 -2.18 -15.33
C LEU A 181 -1.98 -1.27 -14.95
N THR A 182 -2.90 -1.82 -14.16
CA THR A 182 -3.93 -1.07 -13.44
C THR A 182 -3.58 -0.95 -11.96
N GLN A 183 -2.72 -1.81 -11.43
CA GLN A 183 -2.28 -1.76 -10.04
C GLN A 183 -0.77 -2.00 -9.91
N LEU A 184 -0.11 -1.11 -9.18
CA LEU A 184 1.30 -1.21 -8.83
C LEU A 184 1.50 -0.94 -7.35
N GLU A 185 2.20 -1.83 -6.67
CA GLU A 185 2.68 -1.62 -5.31
C GLU A 185 4.19 -1.89 -5.23
N VAL A 186 4.93 -0.92 -4.72
CA VAL A 186 6.38 -1.00 -4.57
C VAL A 186 6.75 -0.62 -3.14
N GLN A 187 7.08 -1.64 -2.34
CA GLN A 187 7.67 -1.50 -1.01
C GLN A 187 9.20 -1.54 -1.16
N SER A 188 9.73 -0.48 -1.77
CA SER A 188 11.14 -0.33 -2.10
C SER A 188 11.54 1.12 -2.31
N THR A 189 12.81 1.45 -2.08
CA THR A 189 13.33 2.77 -2.41
C THR A 189 13.24 3.03 -3.91
N VAL A 190 12.39 3.98 -4.33
CA VAL A 190 12.22 4.39 -5.74
C VAL A 190 12.53 5.87 -5.87
N THR A 191 13.31 6.24 -6.88
CA THR A 191 13.57 7.66 -7.15
C THR A 191 12.31 8.33 -7.71
N ALA A 192 12.01 9.56 -7.32
CA ALA A 192 10.86 10.31 -7.83
C ALA A 192 10.90 10.47 -9.36
N ALA A 193 12.09 10.59 -9.96
CA ALA A 193 12.27 10.55 -11.41
C ALA A 193 11.75 9.25 -12.04
N LEU A 194 11.99 8.11 -11.39
CA LEU A 194 11.55 6.80 -11.85
C LEU A 194 10.06 6.57 -11.59
N VAL A 195 9.52 7.05 -10.47
CA VAL A 195 8.07 7.07 -10.22
C VAL A 195 7.35 7.80 -11.35
N HIS A 196 7.86 8.98 -11.74
CA HIS A 196 7.33 9.74 -12.87
C HIS A 196 7.38 8.95 -14.20
N GLU A 197 8.48 8.25 -14.49
CA GLU A 197 8.57 7.40 -15.70
C GLU A 197 7.52 6.30 -15.70
N ILE A 198 7.38 5.60 -14.58
CA ILE A 198 6.43 4.51 -14.43
C ILE A 198 5.01 5.02 -14.68
N LEU A 199 4.62 6.14 -14.06
CA LEU A 199 3.31 6.75 -14.26
C LEU A 199 3.11 7.26 -15.70
N ALA A 200 4.18 7.74 -16.35
CA ALA A 200 4.10 8.17 -17.74
C ALA A 200 3.93 7.00 -18.72
N GLU A 201 4.45 5.81 -18.39
CA GLU A 201 4.33 4.60 -19.21
C GLU A 201 3.03 3.81 -18.90
N ALA A 202 2.48 3.92 -17.70
CA ALA A 202 1.31 3.19 -17.24
C ALA A 202 0.01 4.00 -17.32
N PHE A 203 -0.43 4.31 -18.54
CA PHE A 203 -1.65 5.10 -18.77
C PHE A 203 -2.93 4.46 -18.20
N GLY A 204 -2.95 3.12 -18.09
CA GLY A 204 -4.07 2.35 -17.54
C GLY A 204 -4.09 2.25 -16.01
N MET A 205 -3.15 2.89 -15.31
CA MET A 205 -3.00 2.77 -13.86
C MET A 205 -4.24 3.29 -13.13
N VAL A 206 -4.76 2.48 -12.21
CA VAL A 206 -5.88 2.81 -11.31
C VAL A 206 -5.38 3.00 -9.87
N LYS A 207 -4.44 2.16 -9.43
CA LYS A 207 -3.89 2.22 -8.06
C LYS A 207 -2.37 2.16 -8.06
N CYS A 208 -1.73 3.15 -7.48
CA CYS A 208 -0.28 3.18 -7.32
C CYS A 208 0.11 3.39 -5.85
N THR A 209 0.91 2.48 -5.30
CA THR A 209 1.50 2.60 -3.96
C THR A 209 3.01 2.53 -4.06
N ILE A 210 3.70 3.56 -3.56
CA ILE A 210 5.16 3.58 -3.46
C ILE A 210 5.52 4.10 -2.07
N SER A 211 6.09 3.21 -1.25
CA SER A 211 6.29 3.47 0.18
C SER A 211 7.61 4.15 0.54
N ASP A 212 8.61 4.14 -0.36
CA ASP A 212 9.93 4.71 -0.08
C ASP A 212 10.43 5.57 -1.26
N VAL A 213 9.84 6.74 -1.46
CA VAL A 213 10.24 7.68 -2.52
C VAL A 213 11.48 8.47 -2.08
N THR A 214 12.50 8.55 -2.94
CA THR A 214 13.73 9.36 -2.73
C THR A 214 14.09 10.19 -3.96
N GLY A 215 15.17 10.97 -3.87
CA GLY A 215 15.77 11.64 -5.03
C GLY A 215 16.59 10.68 -5.92
N PRO A 216 16.88 11.07 -7.17
CA PRO A 216 16.63 12.37 -7.79
C PRO A 216 15.16 12.59 -8.23
N CYS A 217 14.80 13.87 -8.33
CA CYS A 217 13.51 14.34 -8.82
C CYS A 217 13.45 14.30 -10.38
N PRO A 218 12.24 14.24 -10.97
CA PRO A 218 12.09 14.37 -12.42
C PRO A 218 12.70 15.68 -12.93
N SER A 219 13.37 15.64 -14.09
CA SER A 219 13.87 16.86 -14.74
C SER A 219 12.73 17.82 -15.07
N GLU A 220 12.96 19.13 -14.91
CA GLU A 220 11.99 20.17 -15.26
C GLU A 220 11.50 20.10 -16.71
N ARG A 221 12.35 19.61 -17.63
CA ARG A 221 12.02 19.45 -19.06
C ARG A 221 11.07 18.29 -19.35
N ARG A 222 10.85 17.39 -18.38
CA ARG A 222 9.91 16.28 -18.58
C ARG A 222 8.48 16.77 -18.63
N LEU A 223 7.73 16.21 -19.57
CA LEU A 223 6.29 16.39 -19.68
C LEU A 223 5.58 15.76 -18.49
N CYS A 224 4.34 16.19 -18.26
CA CYS A 224 3.53 15.58 -17.22
C CYS A 224 3.20 14.13 -17.59
N ALA A 225 3.21 13.24 -16.59
CA ALA A 225 2.63 11.92 -16.69
C ALA A 225 1.09 12.08 -16.65
N HIS A 226 0.42 11.57 -17.68
CA HIS A 226 -1.04 11.59 -17.76
C HIS A 226 -1.58 10.21 -17.40
N THR A 227 -2.22 10.11 -16.23
CA THR A 227 -2.79 8.86 -15.71
C THR A 227 -4.29 9.06 -15.51
N PRO A 228 -5.10 9.01 -16.59
CA PRO A 228 -6.50 9.41 -16.56
C PRO A 228 -7.38 8.55 -15.64
N ASN A 229 -7.00 7.29 -15.42
CA ASN A 229 -7.77 6.32 -14.63
C ASN A 229 -7.27 6.18 -13.19
N LEU A 230 -6.27 6.96 -12.77
CA LEU A 230 -5.66 6.82 -11.45
C LEU A 230 -6.63 7.30 -10.37
N GLU A 231 -7.22 6.37 -9.63
CA GLU A 231 -8.17 6.60 -8.55
C GLU A 231 -7.47 6.67 -7.18
N TYR A 232 -6.39 5.90 -7.00
CA TYR A 232 -5.64 5.79 -5.75
C TYR A 232 -4.16 6.07 -5.96
N LEU A 233 -3.60 6.98 -5.16
CA LEU A 233 -2.17 7.26 -5.11
C LEU A 233 -1.67 7.29 -3.68
N ASN A 234 -0.69 6.44 -3.35
CA ASN A 234 0.10 6.52 -2.13
C ASN A 234 1.58 6.80 -2.45
N LEU A 235 2.10 7.89 -1.91
CA LEU A 235 3.50 8.29 -2.01
C LEU A 235 4.03 8.64 -0.61
N GLU A 236 4.96 7.83 -0.13
CA GLU A 236 5.64 8.04 1.16
C GLU A 236 7.15 8.15 0.92
N ILE A 237 7.84 9.07 1.60
CA ILE A 237 9.31 9.14 1.55
C ILE A 237 9.92 8.03 2.39
N ASP A 238 11.07 7.52 1.95
CA ASP A 238 11.91 6.63 2.75
C ASP A 238 12.14 7.19 4.16
N THR A 239 11.65 6.46 5.16
CA THR A 239 11.77 6.82 6.57
C THR A 239 13.21 7.12 7.00
N MET A 240 14.20 6.44 6.42
CA MET A 240 15.62 6.65 6.69
C MET A 240 16.15 7.96 6.11
N ASP A 241 15.64 8.40 4.96
CA ASP A 241 15.96 9.69 4.35
C ASP A 241 15.25 10.84 5.11
N PHE A 242 14.00 10.62 5.51
CA PHE A 242 13.23 11.54 6.35
C PHE A 242 13.90 11.82 7.69
N ASP A 243 14.31 10.78 8.42
CA ASP A 243 14.97 10.91 9.72
C ASP A 243 16.31 11.66 9.63
N LYS A 244 16.96 11.60 8.47
CA LYS A 244 18.22 12.31 8.20
C LYS A 244 18.00 13.72 7.61
N SER A 245 16.76 14.13 7.40
CA SER A 245 16.37 15.36 6.68
C SER A 245 17.09 15.49 5.33
N LYS A 246 17.28 14.36 4.63
CA LYS A 246 17.93 14.32 3.32
C LYS A 246 16.86 14.22 2.24
N ARG A 247 17.03 14.98 1.15
CA ARG A 247 16.29 14.82 -0.12
C ARG A 247 14.77 15.00 -0.01
N THR A 248 14.35 16.07 0.65
CA THR A 248 12.94 16.39 0.80
C THR A 248 12.38 17.08 -0.45
N GLY A 249 11.05 17.00 -0.60
CA GLY A 249 10.30 17.44 -1.77
C GLY A 249 10.15 16.38 -2.86
N ALA A 250 10.59 15.13 -2.62
CA ALA A 250 10.50 14.05 -3.61
C ALA A 250 9.04 13.75 -3.98
N VAL A 251 8.14 13.70 -2.99
CA VAL A 251 6.70 13.48 -3.20
C VAL A 251 6.11 14.61 -4.04
N PHE A 252 6.37 15.87 -3.65
CA PHE A 252 5.88 17.04 -4.39
C PHE A 252 6.46 17.11 -5.81
N SER A 253 7.69 16.65 -6.03
CA SER A 253 8.27 16.63 -7.37
C SER A 253 7.54 15.68 -8.32
N VAL A 254 7.01 14.56 -7.81
CA VAL A 254 6.12 13.66 -8.57
C VAL A 254 4.79 14.35 -8.85
N LEU A 255 4.15 14.93 -7.81
CA LEU A 255 2.86 15.62 -7.97
C LEU A 255 2.94 16.78 -8.97
N ASN A 256 4.05 17.53 -8.99
CA ASN A 256 4.27 18.63 -9.93
C ASN A 256 4.23 18.19 -11.40
N LYS A 257 4.51 16.91 -11.67
CA LYS A 257 4.58 16.33 -13.00
C LYS A 257 3.49 15.28 -13.26
N LEU A 258 2.39 15.32 -12.49
CA LEU A 258 1.29 14.38 -12.63
C LEU A 258 -0.02 15.08 -13.04
N VAL A 259 -0.80 14.42 -13.89
CA VAL A 259 -2.20 14.74 -14.20
C VAL A 259 -3.05 13.50 -13.96
N ALA A 260 -3.91 13.55 -12.94
CA ALA A 260 -4.72 12.41 -12.49
C ALA A 260 -6.18 12.83 -12.23
N PRO A 261 -7.02 12.96 -13.27
CA PRO A 261 -8.38 13.49 -13.14
C PRO A 261 -9.37 12.58 -12.41
N ALA A 262 -9.15 11.27 -12.39
CA ALA A 262 -10.00 10.31 -11.68
C ALA A 262 -9.60 10.11 -10.20
N LEU A 263 -8.64 10.88 -9.67
CA LEU A 263 -8.07 10.63 -8.35
C LEU A 263 -9.07 10.93 -7.23
N THR A 264 -9.46 9.89 -6.49
CA THR A 264 -10.39 10.02 -5.36
C THR A 264 -9.70 9.77 -4.01
N GLU A 265 -8.63 8.98 -3.98
CA GLU A 265 -7.86 8.70 -2.76
C GLU A 265 -6.39 9.10 -2.91
N LEU A 266 -5.94 10.00 -2.02
CA LEU A 266 -4.57 10.48 -1.97
C LEU A 266 -3.97 10.26 -0.60
N ARG A 267 -2.84 9.56 -0.57
CA ARG A 267 -2.05 9.33 0.64
C ARG A 267 -0.64 9.88 0.43
N LEU A 268 -0.25 10.80 1.29
CA LEU A 268 1.07 11.43 1.28
C LEU A 268 1.72 11.23 2.65
N GLY A 269 3.00 10.87 2.67
CA GLY A 269 3.69 10.74 3.94
C GLY A 269 5.18 11.05 3.96
N TYR A 270 5.65 11.31 5.18
CA TYR A 270 7.07 11.46 5.53
C TYR A 270 7.78 12.62 4.81
N GLU A 271 7.08 13.75 4.61
CA GLU A 271 7.65 14.95 3.98
C GLU A 271 7.95 16.02 5.03
N ASP A 272 9.15 16.61 4.99
CA ASP A 272 9.61 17.58 5.98
C ASP A 272 9.24 19.04 5.68
N ALA A 273 8.63 19.28 4.52
CA ALA A 273 8.17 20.59 4.08
C ALA A 273 6.93 20.48 3.18
N TRP A 274 5.80 21.02 3.62
CA TRP A 274 4.61 21.15 2.78
C TRP A 274 4.80 22.23 1.68
N ASN A 275 4.61 21.85 0.42
CA ASN A 275 4.64 22.77 -0.72
C ASN A 275 3.23 23.08 -1.25
N SER A 276 2.61 24.13 -0.71
CA SER A 276 1.26 24.55 -1.10
C SER A 276 1.14 24.92 -2.57
N GLN A 277 2.17 25.55 -3.15
CA GLN A 277 2.12 25.97 -4.55
C GLN A 277 1.98 24.75 -5.47
N VAL A 278 2.86 23.76 -5.29
CA VAL A 278 2.84 22.54 -6.11
C VAL A 278 1.55 21.75 -5.90
N PHE A 279 1.06 21.66 -4.66
CA PHE A 279 -0.21 20.98 -4.39
C PHE A 279 -1.39 21.68 -5.09
N ASN A 280 -1.47 23.02 -5.02
CA ASN A 280 -2.51 23.79 -5.69
C ASN A 280 -2.45 23.62 -7.21
N GLU A 281 -1.25 23.67 -7.79
CA GLU A 281 -1.05 23.44 -9.23
C GLU A 281 -1.45 22.02 -9.63
N PHE A 282 -1.17 21.01 -8.79
CA PHE A 282 -1.60 19.64 -9.01
C PHE A 282 -3.12 19.48 -8.98
N CYS A 283 -3.81 20.07 -7.99
CA CYS A 283 -5.27 20.10 -7.92
C CYS A 283 -5.87 20.79 -9.15
N ALA A 284 -5.37 21.99 -9.51
CA ALA A 284 -5.87 22.76 -10.64
C ALA A 284 -5.65 22.03 -11.99
N ARG A 285 -4.49 21.40 -12.16
CA ARG A 285 -4.14 20.68 -13.39
C ARG A 285 -4.90 19.36 -13.54
N SER A 286 -5.13 18.65 -12.44
CA SER A 286 -5.79 17.35 -12.48
C SER A 286 -7.31 17.47 -12.41
N ALA A 287 -7.86 18.51 -11.78
CA ALA A 287 -9.30 18.75 -11.66
C ALA A 287 -10.09 17.53 -11.09
N PHE A 288 -9.46 16.78 -10.18
CA PHE A 288 -10.10 15.65 -9.51
C PHE A 288 -11.04 16.09 -8.38
N GLN A 289 -11.86 15.16 -7.89
CA GLN A 289 -12.68 15.33 -6.69
C GLN A 289 -12.18 14.36 -5.61
N LEU A 290 -11.44 14.88 -4.65
CA LEU A 290 -10.83 14.04 -3.63
C LEU A 290 -11.86 13.65 -2.56
N GLU A 291 -11.96 12.36 -2.30
CA GLU A 291 -12.89 11.75 -1.34
C GLU A 291 -12.16 11.32 -0.06
N VAL A 292 -10.93 10.81 -0.21
CA VAL A 292 -10.10 10.28 0.88
C VAL A 292 -8.73 10.96 0.88
N LEU A 293 -8.36 11.57 2.01
CA LEU A 293 -7.07 12.25 2.19
C LEU A 293 -6.32 11.74 3.42
N HIS A 294 -5.15 11.16 3.20
CA HIS A 294 -4.27 10.68 4.28
C HIS A 294 -2.96 11.47 4.27
N LEU A 295 -2.64 12.10 5.40
CA LEU A 295 -1.46 12.92 5.63
C LEU A 295 -0.66 12.35 6.82
N VAL A 296 0.39 11.60 6.51
CA VAL A 296 1.17 10.84 7.50
C VAL A 296 2.52 11.53 7.73
N LYS A 297 2.80 12.02 8.94
CA LYS A 297 4.09 12.65 9.27
C LYS A 297 4.55 13.78 8.31
N MET A 298 3.59 14.58 7.86
CA MET A 298 3.82 15.73 6.99
C MET A 298 4.09 17.00 7.82
N ALA A 299 5.13 17.76 7.46
CA ALA A 299 5.42 19.07 8.05
C ALA A 299 4.46 20.15 7.52
N MET A 300 3.30 20.26 8.15
CA MET A 300 2.22 21.15 7.71
C MET A 300 1.94 22.23 8.77
N LYS A 301 1.40 23.38 8.34
CA LYS A 301 0.84 24.40 9.25
C LYS A 301 -0.69 24.36 9.20
N PRO A 302 -1.41 24.79 10.25
CA PRO A 302 -2.88 24.81 10.27
C PRO A 302 -3.52 25.44 9.02
N ARG A 303 -2.98 26.59 8.58
CA ARG A 303 -3.45 27.29 7.36
C ARG A 303 -3.30 26.47 6.08
N HIS A 304 -2.29 25.60 5.99
CA HIS A 304 -2.08 24.73 4.84
C HIS A 304 -3.16 23.64 4.82
N LEU A 305 -3.46 23.03 5.98
CA LEU A 305 -4.55 22.06 6.11
C LEU A 305 -5.90 22.70 5.75
N ALA A 306 -6.19 23.88 6.30
CA ALA A 306 -7.41 24.63 6.01
C ALA A 306 -7.60 24.85 4.50
N HIS A 307 -6.54 25.30 3.82
CA HIS A 307 -6.54 25.54 2.38
C HIS A 307 -6.69 24.23 1.58
N THR A 308 -6.02 23.15 1.99
CA THR A 308 -6.18 21.85 1.36
C THR A 308 -7.62 21.35 1.43
N LEU A 309 -8.27 21.49 2.59
CA LEU A 309 -9.66 21.07 2.78
C LEU A 309 -10.67 21.99 2.05
N SER A 310 -10.37 23.28 1.91
CA SER A 310 -11.25 24.21 1.18
C SER A 310 -11.25 23.93 -0.33
N MET A 311 -10.11 23.51 -0.89
CA MET A 311 -10.01 23.09 -2.29
C MET A 311 -10.63 21.71 -2.55
N ASN A 312 -10.80 20.88 -1.52
CA ASN A 312 -11.30 19.52 -1.63
C ASN A 312 -12.52 19.31 -0.69
N PRO A 313 -13.66 19.95 -0.98
CA PRO A 313 -14.84 19.92 -0.11
C PRO A 313 -15.50 18.54 -0.02
N THR A 314 -15.27 17.67 -1.02
CA THR A 314 -15.82 16.31 -1.13
C THR A 314 -15.13 15.29 -0.22
N VAL A 315 -14.10 15.68 0.52
CA VAL A 315 -13.38 14.78 1.43
C VAL A 315 -14.33 14.28 2.52
N HIS A 316 -14.62 12.99 2.51
CA HIS A 316 -15.40 12.32 3.53
C HIS A 316 -14.50 11.60 4.55
N GLU A 317 -13.34 11.08 4.14
CA GLU A 317 -12.36 10.48 5.05
C GLU A 317 -11.07 11.30 5.14
N LEU A 318 -10.74 11.74 6.36
CA LEU A 318 -9.52 12.50 6.66
C LEU A 318 -8.66 11.77 7.71
N VAL A 319 -7.41 11.48 7.36
CA VAL A 319 -6.39 10.95 8.28
C VAL A 319 -5.24 11.94 8.40
N VAL A 320 -4.96 12.41 9.61
CA VAL A 320 -3.87 13.36 9.90
C VAL A 320 -3.07 12.86 11.11
N GLU A 321 -1.89 12.32 10.84
CA GLU A 321 -1.03 11.80 11.93
C GLU A 321 -0.02 12.83 12.45
N GLY A 322 0.25 13.89 11.66
CA GLY A 322 1.22 14.95 11.98
C GLY A 322 2.66 14.46 12.06
N GLN A 323 3.61 15.39 11.97
CA GLN A 323 5.03 15.09 12.14
C GLN A 323 5.36 15.11 13.63
N ILE A 324 5.55 13.95 14.28
CA ILE A 324 5.99 13.93 15.69
C ILE A 324 7.51 14.12 15.72
N LYS A 325 8.00 15.35 15.90
CA LYS A 325 9.43 15.58 16.12
C LYS A 325 9.81 15.38 17.58
N GLY A 326 10.15 14.14 17.94
CA GLY A 326 10.81 13.83 19.22
C GLY A 326 9.96 14.02 20.48
N THR A 327 10.59 13.81 21.64
CA THR A 327 9.96 13.74 22.97
C THR A 327 9.57 15.09 23.57
N ARG A 328 9.81 16.20 22.87
CA ARG A 328 9.37 17.54 23.29
C ARG A 328 8.22 17.95 22.38
N ARG A 329 7.08 18.27 23.00
CA ARG A 329 5.94 18.93 22.35
C ARG A 329 6.39 20.29 21.82
N ASP A 330 6.98 20.31 20.63
CA ASP A 330 7.16 21.56 19.90
C ASP A 330 5.77 22.02 19.45
N GLN A 331 5.42 23.27 19.77
CA GLN A 331 4.12 23.86 19.42
C GLN A 331 3.85 23.89 17.90
N ASN A 332 4.88 23.63 17.09
CA ASN A 332 4.81 23.59 15.63
C ASN A 332 4.04 22.40 15.07
N ASP A 333 3.76 21.37 15.88
CA ASP A 333 3.07 20.15 15.41
C ASP A 333 1.53 20.22 15.59
N ILE A 334 1.02 21.30 16.20
CA ILE A 334 -0.42 21.52 16.38
C ILE A 334 -1.02 21.97 15.04
N LEU A 335 -1.83 21.11 14.43
CA LEU A 335 -2.54 21.36 13.18
C LEU A 335 -3.98 21.79 13.42
N PHE A 336 -4.68 21.09 14.32
CA PHE A 336 -6.06 21.38 14.69
C PHE A 336 -6.09 22.43 15.80
N THR A 337 -5.86 23.69 15.40
CA THR A 337 -6.03 24.86 16.26
C THR A 337 -7.52 25.18 16.47
N GLU A 338 -7.84 25.99 17.48
CA GLU A 338 -9.21 26.46 17.70
C GLU A 338 -9.80 27.15 16.47
N GLU A 339 -8.98 27.91 15.74
CA GLU A 339 -9.38 28.60 14.50
C GLU A 339 -9.77 27.60 13.40
N LEU A 340 -8.93 26.58 13.14
CA LEU A 340 -9.25 25.56 12.14
C LEU A 340 -10.48 24.73 12.56
N LEU A 341 -10.57 24.37 13.84
CA LEU A 341 -11.70 23.62 14.37
C LEU A 341 -13.00 24.41 14.29
N ALA A 342 -12.96 25.74 14.43
CA ALA A 342 -14.13 26.59 14.23
C ALA A 342 -14.60 26.59 12.76
N GLN A 343 -13.69 26.49 11.79
CA GLN A 343 -14.02 26.39 10.36
C GLN A 343 -14.58 25.00 9.97
N LEU A 344 -14.36 23.98 10.79
CA LEU A 344 -14.90 22.63 10.63
C LEU A 344 -16.28 22.45 11.29
N LEU A 345 -16.75 23.44 12.07
CA LEU A 345 -18.11 23.42 12.63
C LEU A 345 -19.14 23.61 11.51
N VAL A 346 -20.29 22.96 11.63
CA VAL A 346 -21.41 23.12 10.70
C VAL A 346 -21.86 24.58 10.72
N SER A 347 -21.64 25.25 9.60
CA SER A 347 -22.12 26.61 9.36
C SER A 347 -23.53 26.56 8.78
N PRO A 348 -24.50 27.35 9.30
CA PRO A 348 -25.82 27.49 8.69
C PRO A 348 -25.79 27.99 7.25
N GLN A 349 -24.70 28.66 6.85
CA GLN A 349 -24.47 29.16 5.50
C GLN A 349 -23.87 28.10 4.57
N GLY A 350 -23.54 26.91 5.06
CA GLY A 350 -22.90 25.84 4.28
C GLY A 350 -21.39 26.03 4.04
N ASN A 351 -20.79 27.12 4.51
CA ASN A 351 -19.40 27.50 4.20
C ASN A 351 -18.35 26.89 5.15
N HIS A 352 -18.56 25.67 5.61
CA HIS A 352 -17.61 24.99 6.51
C HIS A 352 -16.72 24.02 5.74
N LEU A 353 -15.55 23.71 6.29
CA LEU A 353 -14.56 22.86 5.63
C LEU A 353 -15.01 21.39 5.58
N SER A 354 -14.81 20.75 4.43
CA SER A 354 -15.11 19.34 4.17
C SER A 354 -16.52 18.93 4.61
N PRO A 355 -17.61 19.53 4.08
CA PRO A 355 -18.98 19.28 4.52
C PRO A 355 -19.35 17.79 4.59
N ASP A 356 -18.76 16.95 3.75
CA ASP A 356 -19.07 15.52 3.64
C ASP A 356 -18.29 14.62 4.62
N LEU A 357 -17.46 15.19 5.50
CA LEU A 357 -16.62 14.44 6.45
C LEU A 357 -17.43 13.45 7.30
N ASP A 358 -17.19 12.16 7.07
CA ASP A 358 -17.80 11.03 7.77
C ASP A 358 -16.83 10.30 8.72
N SER A 359 -15.53 10.40 8.45
CA SER A 359 -14.47 9.68 9.15
C SER A 359 -13.27 10.58 9.39
N LEU A 360 -12.88 10.72 10.65
CA LEU A 360 -11.74 11.53 11.06
C LEU A 360 -10.77 10.72 11.92
N THR A 361 -9.55 10.54 11.44
CA THR A 361 -8.44 9.99 12.22
C THR A 361 -7.42 11.07 12.50
N VAL A 362 -7.12 11.32 13.77
CA VAL A 362 -6.12 12.31 14.17
C VAL A 362 -5.17 11.75 15.20
N ASN A 363 -3.92 12.19 15.17
CA ASN A 363 -3.03 12.04 16.30
C ASN A 363 -3.30 13.13 17.33
N ILE A 364 -3.46 12.78 18.61
CA ILE A 364 -3.78 13.72 19.68
C ILE A 364 -2.76 14.85 19.80
N CYS A 365 -1.49 14.59 19.46
CA CYS A 365 -0.44 15.60 19.51
C CYS A 365 -0.65 16.72 18.48
N THR A 366 -1.45 16.47 17.43
CA THR A 366 -1.81 17.47 16.42
C THR A 366 -3.00 18.34 16.82
N VAL A 367 -3.66 18.03 17.94
CA VAL A 367 -4.87 18.71 18.39
C VAL A 367 -4.54 19.66 19.53
N GLN A 368 -4.99 20.91 19.41
CA GLN A 368 -4.86 21.89 20.48
C GLN A 368 -5.70 21.44 21.69
N ALA A 369 -5.04 21.14 22.80
CA ALA A 369 -5.68 20.61 24.01
C ALA A 369 -6.56 21.62 24.78
N GLN A 370 -6.55 22.90 24.41
CA GLN A 370 -7.20 23.97 25.15
C GLN A 370 -8.68 24.13 24.76
N ASN A 371 -9.50 24.55 25.72
CA ASN A 371 -10.91 24.99 25.56
C ASN A 371 -11.92 23.97 25.02
N GLY A 372 -11.51 22.73 24.76
CA GLY A 372 -12.38 21.67 24.25
C GLY A 372 -12.99 22.01 22.89
N ALA A 373 -12.26 22.75 22.05
CA ALA A 373 -12.71 23.07 20.69
C ALA A 373 -12.89 21.78 19.85
N PHE A 374 -11.96 20.82 19.98
CA PHE A 374 -12.01 19.57 19.24
C PHE A 374 -13.28 18.76 19.57
N ARG A 375 -13.57 18.55 20.87
CA ARG A 375 -14.80 17.87 21.29
C ARG A 375 -16.07 18.60 20.82
N ARG A 376 -16.04 19.93 20.74
CA ARG A 376 -17.18 20.73 20.28
C ARG A 376 -17.44 20.49 18.80
N MET A 377 -16.38 20.53 17.99
CA MET A 377 -16.42 20.22 16.56
C MET A 377 -16.95 18.80 16.31
N VAL A 378 -16.40 17.80 17.01
CA VAL A 378 -16.85 16.41 16.86
C VAL A 378 -18.34 16.25 17.21
N ARG A 379 -18.80 16.81 18.34
CA ARG A 379 -20.22 16.76 18.74
C ARG A 379 -21.14 17.45 17.75
N ASP A 380 -20.74 18.63 17.28
CA ASP A 380 -21.51 19.41 16.33
C ASP A 380 -21.68 18.63 15.02
N ARG A 381 -20.59 18.10 14.47
CA ARG A 381 -20.59 17.34 13.22
C ARG A 381 -21.33 16.01 13.33
N PHE A 382 -21.25 15.34 14.48
CA PHE A 382 -22.03 14.13 14.73
C PHE A 382 -23.55 14.41 14.78
N ARG A 383 -23.96 15.55 15.36
CA ARG A 383 -25.39 15.92 15.49
C ARG A 383 -25.97 16.53 14.22
N ASN A 384 -25.18 17.36 13.53
CA ASN A 384 -25.65 18.27 12.50
C ASN A 384 -25.08 17.95 11.11
N SER A 385 -24.27 16.89 10.96
CA SER A 385 -23.61 16.51 9.71
C SER A 385 -23.38 14.98 9.65
N ASN A 386 -22.40 14.54 8.87
CA ASN A 386 -22.19 13.14 8.50
C ASN A 386 -21.13 12.41 9.33
N LEU A 387 -20.47 13.07 10.28
CA LEU A 387 -19.36 12.46 11.03
C LEU A 387 -19.86 11.24 11.83
N ARG A 388 -19.45 10.04 11.40
CA ARG A 388 -19.81 8.74 12.02
C ARG A 388 -18.65 8.11 12.75
N GLN A 389 -17.41 8.40 12.36
CA GLN A 389 -16.22 7.78 12.91
C GLN A 389 -15.18 8.80 13.34
N VAL A 390 -14.67 8.63 14.56
CA VAL A 390 -13.48 9.35 15.05
C VAL A 390 -12.49 8.34 15.61
N LYS A 391 -11.24 8.42 15.14
CA LYS A 391 -10.11 7.66 15.68
C LYS A 391 -9.06 8.62 16.20
N ILE A 392 -8.62 8.42 17.43
CA ILE A 392 -7.57 9.21 18.08
C ILE A 392 -6.36 8.31 18.33
N ILE A 393 -5.24 8.67 17.73
CA ILE A 393 -3.93 8.03 17.94
C ILE A 393 -3.23 8.78 19.09
N GLY A 394 -2.59 8.05 20.00
CA GLY A 394 -1.98 8.56 21.23
C GLY A 394 -2.99 8.82 22.35
N ALA A 395 -4.09 8.05 22.42
CA ALA A 395 -5.21 8.34 23.31
C ALA A 395 -4.84 8.45 24.81
N GLN A 396 -3.72 7.88 25.23
CA GLN A 396 -3.17 8.03 26.59
C GLN A 396 -2.90 9.49 27.01
N TYR A 397 -2.81 10.43 26.06
CA TYR A 397 -2.60 11.86 26.35
C TYR A 397 -3.89 12.69 26.32
N LEU A 398 -5.06 12.06 26.15
CA LEU A 398 -6.35 12.74 26.22
C LEU A 398 -6.61 13.26 27.64
N SER A 399 -7.25 14.43 27.73
CA SER A 399 -7.80 14.89 29.01
C SER A 399 -8.96 14.00 29.45
N GLU A 400 -9.16 13.84 30.75
CA GLU A 400 -10.29 13.06 31.29
C GLU A 400 -11.64 13.56 30.74
N LYS A 401 -11.82 14.88 30.62
CA LYS A 401 -13.03 15.50 30.07
C LYS A 401 -13.28 15.12 28.61
N ASP A 402 -12.22 15.06 27.79
CA ASP A 402 -12.35 14.71 26.39
C ASP A 402 -12.55 13.20 26.22
N HIS A 403 -11.88 12.38 27.04
CA HIS A 403 -12.13 10.95 27.10
C HIS A 403 -13.60 10.64 27.44
N THR A 404 -14.14 11.22 28.52
CA THR A 404 -15.55 11.04 28.90
C THR A 404 -16.50 11.48 27.78
N ALA A 405 -16.23 12.61 27.12
CA ALA A 405 -17.06 13.09 26.03
C ALA A 405 -17.07 12.16 24.81
N LEU A 406 -15.93 11.54 24.48
CA LEU A 406 -15.82 10.60 23.36
C LEU A 406 -16.50 9.27 23.69
N VAL A 407 -16.38 8.78 24.92
CA VAL A 407 -17.13 7.61 25.41
C VAL A 407 -18.63 7.86 25.38
N GLU A 408 -19.07 9.06 25.76
CA GLU A 408 -20.47 9.47 25.66
C GLU A 408 -20.96 9.41 24.21
N LEU A 409 -20.17 9.92 23.25
CA LEU A 409 -20.51 9.84 21.82
C LEU A 409 -20.60 8.40 21.30
N ALA A 410 -19.74 7.49 21.79
CA ALA A 410 -19.82 6.08 21.45
C ALA A 410 -21.17 5.45 21.86
N SER A 411 -21.75 5.89 22.99
CA SER A 411 -23.08 5.44 23.44
C SER A 411 -24.22 5.88 22.51
N TYR A 412 -24.00 6.93 21.71
CA TYR A 412 -24.94 7.39 20.68
C TYR A 412 -24.71 6.75 19.31
N ARG A 413 -24.03 5.60 19.24
CA ARG A 413 -23.69 4.84 18.01
C ARG A 413 -22.63 5.49 17.12
N MET A 414 -21.87 6.46 17.62
CA MET A 414 -20.66 6.92 16.93
C MET A 414 -19.56 5.85 17.02
N SER A 415 -18.84 5.60 15.92
CA SER A 415 -17.69 4.71 15.90
C SER A 415 -16.46 5.44 16.46
N VAL A 416 -16.16 5.24 17.74
CA VAL A 416 -15.02 5.86 18.42
C VAL A 416 -13.90 4.86 18.64
N TRP A 417 -12.70 5.20 18.20
CA TRP A 417 -11.49 4.40 18.36
C TRP A 417 -10.43 5.19 19.13
N LEU A 418 -9.94 4.62 20.22
CA LEU A 418 -8.82 5.13 21.00
C LEU A 418 -7.64 4.19 20.74
N ASP A 419 -6.67 4.69 19.99
CA ASP A 419 -5.58 3.90 19.41
C ASP A 419 -6.10 2.74 18.55
N SER A 420 -5.76 1.51 18.92
CA SER A 420 -6.25 0.27 18.30
C SER A 420 -7.53 -0.28 18.94
N THR A 421 -8.05 0.38 19.98
CA THR A 421 -9.17 -0.12 20.77
C THR A 421 -10.44 0.62 20.40
N ARG A 422 -11.44 -0.12 19.90
CA ARG A 422 -12.79 0.44 19.73
C ARG A 422 -13.42 0.65 21.09
N VAL A 423 -13.93 1.85 21.34
CA VAL A 423 -14.74 2.12 22.52
C VAL A 423 -16.09 1.46 22.31
N VAL A 424 -16.38 0.43 23.10
CA VAL A 424 -17.68 -0.23 23.12
C VAL A 424 -18.46 0.31 24.31
N ASP A 425 -19.69 0.77 24.08
CA ASP A 425 -20.56 1.14 25.19
C ASP A 425 -20.95 -0.14 25.96
N PRO A 426 -20.64 -0.23 27.26
CA PRO A 426 -20.91 -1.41 28.07
C PRO A 426 -22.40 -1.79 28.14
N ARG A 427 -23.32 -0.90 27.75
CA ARG A 427 -24.76 -1.19 27.67
C ARG A 427 -25.16 -2.08 26.50
N TRP A 428 -24.26 -2.32 25.54
CA TRP A 428 -24.53 -3.12 24.33
C TRP A 428 -23.96 -4.53 24.40
N HIS A 429 -23.46 -4.95 25.57
CA HIS A 429 -23.08 -6.33 25.85
C HIS A 429 -24.22 -7.06 26.60
N TRP A 430 -25.42 -7.13 26.00
CA TRP A 430 -26.53 -7.95 26.46
C TRP A 430 -27.30 -8.52 25.28
#